data_AF-A0A939S5T0-F1
#
_entry.id   AF-A0A939S5T0-F1
#
_cell.length_a   1.000
_cell.length_b   1.000
_cell.length_c   1.000
_cell.angle_alpha   90.00
_cell.angle_beta   90.00
_cell.angle_gamma   90.00
#
_symmetry.space_group_name_H-M   'P 1'
#
loop_
_entity.id
_entity.type
_entity.pdbx_description
1 polymer ?
#
loop_
_entity_poly.entity_id
_entity_poly.type
_entity_poly.pdbx_seq_one_letter_code
_entity_poly.pdbx_strand_id
1 'polypeptide(L)'
;MPDFCDRDGSSCAAPITATRLGDVLRIEAAPRHGGASRPLLPSQDIRVMLFAEREFRRQRAARGYMKQCDQAFACIVKGYGAQPSVVTRPDRDPELIELRQKMMAFVAVATGATHRQVGLVFKRDHSSVGSACARFAAAVRATISSAQPTSEPDAETDA
;
A
#
# COMPACT_ATOMS: atom_id res chain seq x y z
N MET A 1 61.54 37.80 -20.71
CA MET A 1 60.47 36.79 -20.57
C MET A 1 59.68 36.72 -21.87
N PRO A 2 60.04 35.81 -22.77
CA PRO A 2 59.12 35.01 -23.58
C PRO A 2 59.30 33.51 -23.17
N ASP A 3 58.43 32.53 -23.42
CA ASP A 3 57.59 32.11 -24.55
C ASP A 3 56.34 31.39 -23.98
N PHE A 4 55.10 31.63 -24.44
CA PHE A 4 54.41 31.01 -25.58
C PHE A 4 54.51 29.46 -25.67
N CYS A 5 53.43 28.76 -25.30
CA CYS A 5 52.57 28.01 -26.24
C CYS A 5 51.53 27.14 -25.50
N ASP A 6 50.27 27.37 -25.85
CA ASP A 6 49.13 26.45 -25.68
C ASP A 6 49.42 25.08 -26.28
N ARG A 7 48.82 24.03 -25.71
CA ARG A 7 48.61 22.76 -26.42
C ARG A 7 47.13 22.43 -26.43
N ASP A 8 46.58 22.64 -27.62
CA ASP A 8 45.25 22.27 -28.06
C ASP A 8 44.83 20.86 -27.67
N GLY A 9 43.52 20.74 -27.48
CA GLY A 9 42.85 19.53 -27.06
C GLY A 9 42.74 18.44 -28.13
N SER A 10 42.23 17.31 -27.67
CA SER A 10 41.58 16.33 -28.54
C SER A 10 40.58 15.50 -27.73
N SER A 11 39.32 15.75 -28.03
CA SER A 11 38.20 14.85 -27.81
C SER A 11 38.47 13.50 -28.47
N CYS A 12 38.06 12.39 -27.86
CA CYS A 12 37.13 11.41 -28.42
C CYS A 12 37.09 10.13 -27.57
N ALA A 13 35.87 9.77 -27.16
CA ALA A 13 35.32 8.42 -27.05
C ALA A 13 36.23 7.27 -26.55
N ALA A 14 35.91 6.74 -25.37
CA ALA A 14 36.20 5.35 -25.05
C ALA A 14 35.41 4.43 -26.02
N PRO A 15 36.02 3.33 -26.52
CA PRO A 15 35.43 2.52 -27.58
C PRO A 15 34.24 1.70 -27.08
N ILE A 16 33.14 1.75 -27.84
CA ILE A 16 32.05 0.77 -27.78
C ILE A 16 32.38 -0.33 -28.80
N THR A 17 32.60 -1.55 -28.33
CA THR A 17 32.28 -2.80 -29.05
C THR A 17 32.30 -3.93 -28.02
N ALA A 18 31.14 -4.36 -27.51
CA ALA A 18 30.20 -5.32 -28.08
C ALA A 18 30.37 -6.72 -27.47
N THR A 19 29.49 -6.98 -26.50
CA THR A 19 28.67 -8.20 -26.35
C THR A 19 29.37 -9.56 -26.35
N ARG A 20 29.46 -10.16 -25.16
CA ARG A 20 29.06 -11.57 -25.00
C ARG A 20 27.95 -11.66 -23.95
N LEU A 21 26.76 -11.92 -24.47
CA LEU A 21 25.60 -12.46 -23.77
C LEU A 21 26.03 -13.69 -22.96
N GLY A 22 25.84 -13.66 -21.64
CA GLY A 22 26.22 -14.81 -20.84
C GLY A 22 26.02 -14.76 -19.33
N ASP A 23 25.49 -13.70 -18.71
CA ASP A 23 25.19 -13.72 -17.27
C ASP A 23 23.78 -13.21 -17.00
N VAL A 24 22.84 -14.07 -17.37
CA VAL A 24 21.45 -14.00 -16.94
C VAL A 24 21.40 -14.42 -15.46
N LEU A 25 21.05 -13.44 -14.62
CA LEU A 25 20.30 -13.60 -13.38
C LEU A 25 20.74 -14.72 -12.42
N ARG A 26 21.54 -14.33 -11.43
CA ARG A 26 21.44 -14.95 -10.10
C ARG A 26 21.35 -13.85 -9.05
N ILE A 27 20.20 -13.18 -9.05
CA ILE A 27 19.75 -12.49 -7.84
C ILE A 27 19.47 -13.60 -6.84
N GLU A 28 20.40 -13.82 -5.91
CA GLU A 28 20.16 -14.68 -4.76
C GLU A 28 18.96 -14.11 -4.00
N ALA A 29 17.81 -14.75 -4.22
CA ALA A 29 16.65 -14.60 -3.38
C ALA A 29 17.05 -15.04 -1.97
N ALA A 30 17.19 -14.06 -1.08
CA ALA A 30 17.43 -14.28 0.34
C ALA A 30 16.41 -15.26 0.93
N PRO A 31 16.79 -16.01 2.00
CA PRO A 31 16.10 -17.21 2.43
C PRO A 31 14.63 -16.94 2.73
N ARG A 32 13.77 -17.76 2.14
CA ARG A 32 12.34 -17.82 2.44
C ARG A 32 12.19 -17.93 3.96
N HIS A 33 11.54 -16.93 4.56
CA HIS A 33 11.18 -16.95 5.97
C HIS A 33 10.26 -18.15 6.22
N GLY A 34 10.87 -19.26 6.63
CA GLY A 34 10.22 -20.37 7.30
C GLY A 34 9.96 -19.97 8.74
N GLY A 35 8.92 -19.16 8.95
CA GLY A 35 8.29 -18.98 10.24
C GLY A 35 6.80 -19.10 10.00
N ALA A 36 6.10 -19.89 10.81
CA ALA A 36 4.64 -19.90 10.79
C ALA A 36 4.16 -18.44 10.75
N SER A 37 3.59 -18.01 9.62
CA SER A 37 3.26 -16.62 9.37
C SER A 37 2.33 -16.17 10.48
N ARG A 38 2.86 -15.38 11.44
CA ARG A 38 2.02 -14.68 12.39
C ARG A 38 1.00 -13.91 11.56
N PRO A 39 -0.31 -14.04 11.84
CA PRO A 39 -1.31 -13.27 11.11
C PRO A 39 -0.92 -11.80 11.14
N LEU A 40 -0.63 -11.23 9.97
CA LEU A 40 -0.26 -9.81 9.84
C LEU A 40 -1.35 -8.89 10.41
N LEU A 41 -2.59 -9.40 10.46
CA LEU A 41 -3.73 -8.77 11.10
C LEU A 41 -4.28 -9.70 12.19
N PRO A 42 -4.36 -9.27 13.47
CA PRO A 42 -5.10 -9.98 14.50
C PRO A 42 -6.60 -10.07 14.17
N SER A 43 -7.29 -11.05 14.76
CA SER A 43 -8.73 -11.29 14.51
C SER A 43 -9.63 -10.09 14.81
N GLN A 44 -9.23 -9.21 15.74
CA GLN A 44 -9.94 -7.95 15.98
C GLN A 44 -9.84 -7.01 14.78
N ASP A 45 -8.65 -6.82 14.21
CA ASP A 45 -8.43 -5.99 13.03
C ASP A 45 -9.23 -6.50 11.83
N ILE A 46 -9.26 -7.81 11.64
CA ILE A 46 -10.04 -8.46 10.57
C ILE A 46 -11.53 -8.09 10.70
N ARG A 47 -12.10 -8.23 11.90
CA ARG A 47 -13.51 -7.88 12.15
C ARG A 47 -13.80 -6.40 11.89
N VAL A 48 -12.90 -5.52 12.35
CA VAL A 48 -13.02 -4.07 12.15
C VAL A 48 -12.96 -3.71 10.67
N MET A 49 -12.00 -4.26 9.92
CA MET A 49 -11.84 -4.00 8.49
C MET A 49 -13.01 -4.51 7.67
N LEU A 50 -13.56 -5.70 7.99
CA LEU A 50 -14.76 -6.23 7.34
C LEU A 50 -15.99 -5.35 7.60
N PHE A 51 -16.18 -4.90 8.84
CA PHE A 51 -17.27 -3.99 9.18
C PHE A 51 -17.14 -2.66 8.44
N ALA A 52 -15.95 -2.04 8.49
CA ALA A 52 -15.67 -0.77 7.83
C ALA A 52 -15.86 -0.85 6.31
N GLU A 53 -15.45 -1.96 5.69
CA GLU A 53 -15.65 -2.19 4.25
C GLU A 53 -17.13 -2.30 3.88
N ARG A 54 -17.92 -3.04 4.66
CA ARG A 54 -19.38 -3.14 4.43
C ARG A 54 -20.06 -1.78 4.55
N GLU A 55 -19.71 -1.01 5.58
CA GLU A 55 -20.22 0.36 5.76
C GLU A 55 -19.81 1.27 4.61
N PHE A 56 -18.53 1.22 4.20
CA PHE A 56 -18.05 1.99 3.07
C PHE A 56 -18.80 1.63 1.78
N ARG A 57 -18.96 0.34 1.45
CA ARG A 57 -19.71 -0.11 0.26
C ARG A 57 -21.15 0.36 0.25
N ARG A 58 -21.85 0.33 1.40
CA ARG A 58 -23.24 0.83 1.52
C ARG A 58 -23.36 2.30 1.16
N GLN A 59 -22.35 3.09 1.48
CA GLN A 59 -22.39 4.54 1.27
C GLN A 59 -21.71 4.97 -0.05
N ARG A 60 -21.05 4.04 -0.75
CA ARG A 60 -20.29 4.27 -1.99
C ARG A 60 -21.23 4.43 -3.20
N ALA A 61 -22.02 5.51 -3.22
CA ALA A 61 -22.92 5.86 -4.33
C ALA A 61 -22.29 6.82 -5.38
N ALA A 62 -20.95 6.82 -5.50
CA ALA A 62 -20.13 7.58 -6.46
C ALA A 62 -20.07 9.13 -6.30
N ARG A 63 -18.98 9.60 -5.68
CA ARG A 63 -18.38 10.94 -5.84
C ARG A 63 -16.84 10.80 -5.80
N GLY A 64 -16.09 11.81 -6.27
CA GLY A 64 -14.65 11.72 -6.56
C GLY A 64 -13.75 11.13 -5.47
N TYR A 65 -12.59 10.62 -5.87
CA TYR A 65 -11.67 9.80 -5.04
C TYR A 65 -11.37 10.37 -3.65
N MET A 66 -11.26 11.69 -3.49
CA MET A 66 -11.03 12.32 -2.19
C MET A 66 -12.16 12.08 -1.20
N LYS A 67 -13.41 12.23 -1.65
CA LYS A 67 -14.59 11.96 -0.80
C LYS A 67 -14.66 10.48 -0.42
N GLN A 68 -14.23 9.59 -1.31
CA GLN A 68 -14.14 8.15 -1.00
C GLN A 68 -13.07 7.86 0.03
N CYS A 69 -11.91 8.54 -0.04
CA CYS A 69 -10.86 8.42 0.97
C CYS A 69 -11.35 8.89 2.34
N ASP A 70 -11.99 10.07 2.41
CA ASP A 70 -12.57 10.60 3.65
C ASP A 70 -13.62 9.66 4.25
N GLN A 71 -14.47 9.08 3.40
CA GLN A 71 -15.53 8.17 3.83
C GLN A 71 -14.99 6.82 4.31
N ALA A 72 -14.05 6.22 3.57
CA ALA A 72 -13.38 4.99 4.00
C ALA A 72 -12.58 5.22 5.29
N PHE A 73 -11.93 6.37 5.42
CA PHE A 73 -11.27 6.80 6.65
C PHE A 73 -12.24 6.92 7.83
N ALA A 74 -13.37 7.59 7.64
CA ALA A 74 -14.39 7.70 8.69
C ALA A 74 -14.93 6.32 9.12
N CYS A 75 -15.18 5.42 8.16
CA CYS A 75 -15.65 4.06 8.45
C CYS A 75 -14.64 3.26 9.27
N ILE A 76 -13.35 3.28 8.89
CA ILE A 76 -12.33 2.50 9.60
C ILE A 76 -12.00 3.09 10.97
N VAL A 77 -11.94 4.41 11.09
CA VAL A 77 -11.72 5.09 12.38
C VAL A 77 -12.86 4.77 13.36
N LYS A 78 -14.11 4.81 12.89
CA LYS A 78 -15.28 4.40 13.67
C LYS A 78 -15.19 2.93 14.08
N GLY A 79 -14.79 2.04 13.18
CA GLY A 79 -14.65 0.62 13.47
C GLY A 79 -13.63 0.31 14.57
N TYR A 80 -12.54 1.09 14.64
CA TYR A 80 -11.54 1.01 15.71
C TYR A 80 -11.93 1.74 16.99
N GLY A 81 -13.06 2.47 17.02
CA GLY A 81 -13.42 3.32 18.16
C GLY A 81 -12.45 4.47 18.41
N ALA A 82 -11.67 4.86 17.39
CA ALA A 82 -10.66 5.90 17.50
C ALA A 82 -11.25 7.29 17.16
N GLN A 83 -10.57 8.35 17.59
CA GLN A 83 -10.87 9.70 17.11
C GLN A 83 -10.01 10.04 15.88
N PRO A 84 -10.57 10.67 14.83
CA PRO A 84 -9.81 11.10 13.64
C PRO A 84 -8.57 11.95 13.97
N SER A 85 -8.68 12.81 14.99
CA SER A 85 -7.60 13.67 15.47
C SER A 85 -6.42 12.87 16.02
N VAL A 86 -6.68 11.78 16.75
CA VAL A 86 -5.64 10.88 17.30
C VAL A 86 -4.90 10.17 16.17
N VAL A 87 -5.64 9.69 15.16
CA VAL A 87 -5.05 8.97 14.02
C VAL A 87 -4.19 9.89 13.16
N THR A 88 -4.56 11.17 12.98
CA THR A 88 -3.80 12.12 12.16
C THR A 88 -2.67 12.84 12.91
N ARG A 89 -2.61 12.72 14.25
CA ARG A 89 -1.56 13.35 15.07
C ARG A 89 -0.16 12.79 14.73
N PRO A 90 0.92 13.61 14.79
CA PRO A 90 2.30 13.17 14.62
C PRO A 90 2.86 12.38 15.84
N ASP A 91 2.07 11.44 16.37
CA ASP A 91 2.48 10.62 17.51
C ASP A 91 3.55 9.59 17.12
N ARG A 92 4.48 9.33 18.05
CA ARG A 92 5.60 8.39 17.92
C ARG A 92 5.37 7.07 18.66
N ASP A 93 4.24 6.91 19.34
CA ASP A 93 3.84 5.64 19.93
C ASP A 93 3.80 4.52 18.86
N PRO A 94 4.57 3.43 19.04
CA PRO A 94 4.61 2.32 18.08
C PRO A 94 3.24 1.70 17.81
N GLU A 95 2.36 1.59 18.82
CA GLU A 95 1.03 0.99 18.64
C GLU A 95 0.13 1.88 17.77
N LEU A 96 0.17 3.19 18.00
CA LEU A 96 -0.55 4.17 17.18
C LEU A 96 0.02 4.26 15.75
N ILE A 97 1.33 4.09 15.59
CA ILE A 97 1.96 4.03 14.26
C ILE A 97 1.44 2.81 13.49
N GLU A 98 1.44 1.64 14.12
CA GLU A 98 0.96 0.42 13.48
C GLU A 98 -0.53 0.51 13.12
N LEU A 99 -1.36 0.97 14.06
CA LEU A 99 -2.79 1.21 13.84
C LEU A 99 -3.02 2.13 12.63
N ARG A 100 -2.29 3.25 12.57
CA ARG A 100 -2.37 4.19 11.45
C ARG A 100 -1.97 3.55 10.13
N GLN A 101 -0.91 2.74 10.11
CA GLN A 101 -0.48 2.05 8.89
C GLN A 101 -1.52 1.03 8.39
N LYS A 102 -2.15 0.29 9.30
CA LYS A 102 -3.27 -0.62 8.97
C LYS A 102 -4.44 0.15 8.35
N MET A 103 -4.82 1.28 8.94
CA MET A 103 -5.87 2.14 8.41
C MET A 103 -5.52 2.73 7.03
N MET A 104 -4.27 3.18 6.81
CA MET A 104 -3.81 3.67 5.51
C MET A 104 -3.91 2.60 4.42
N ALA A 105 -3.43 1.39 4.72
CA ALA A 105 -3.51 0.27 3.80
C ALA A 105 -4.96 -0.12 3.50
N PHE A 106 -5.84 -0.09 4.51
CA PHE A 106 -7.28 -0.28 4.33
C PHE A 106 -7.87 0.75 3.36
N VAL A 107 -7.68 2.04 3.61
CA VAL A 107 -8.24 3.10 2.76
C VAL A 107 -7.72 3.01 1.33
N ALA A 108 -6.42 2.76 1.15
CA ALA A 108 -5.82 2.58 -0.17
C ALA A 108 -6.44 1.40 -0.93
N VAL A 109 -6.62 0.26 -0.25
CA VAL A 109 -7.18 -0.95 -0.86
C VAL A 109 -8.68 -0.82 -1.15
N ALA A 110 -9.47 -0.31 -0.20
CA ALA A 110 -10.93 -0.20 -0.35
C ALA A 110 -11.34 0.80 -1.45
N THR A 111 -10.62 1.92 -1.54
CA THR A 111 -10.95 3.01 -2.47
C THR A 111 -10.23 2.90 -3.81
N GLY A 112 -9.07 2.22 -3.87
CA GLY A 112 -8.19 2.23 -5.04
C GLY A 112 -7.48 3.57 -5.27
N ALA A 113 -7.51 4.49 -4.31
CA ALA A 113 -6.89 5.81 -4.43
C ALA A 113 -5.36 5.75 -4.44
N THR A 114 -4.75 6.76 -5.04
CA THR A 114 -3.27 6.89 -5.05
C THR A 114 -2.72 7.16 -3.65
N HIS A 115 -1.47 6.76 -3.39
CA HIS A 115 -0.82 7.02 -2.11
C HIS A 115 -0.79 8.51 -1.72
N ARG A 116 -0.75 9.42 -2.71
CA ARG A 116 -0.84 10.88 -2.47
C ARG A 116 -2.20 11.28 -1.90
N GLN A 117 -3.30 10.78 -2.49
CA GLN A 117 -4.66 11.08 -2.03
C GLN A 117 -4.90 10.55 -0.62
N VAL A 118 -4.48 9.31 -0.34
CA VAL A 118 -4.56 8.73 1.00
C VAL A 118 -3.70 9.52 1.98
N GLY A 119 -2.49 9.90 1.58
CA GLY A 119 -1.60 10.71 2.40
C GLY A 119 -2.23 12.03 2.85
N LEU A 120 -3.01 12.68 1.98
CA LEU A 120 -3.70 13.93 2.32
C LEU A 120 -4.73 13.75 3.45
N VAL A 121 -5.50 12.66 3.44
CA VAL A 121 -6.48 12.35 4.51
C VAL A 121 -5.78 12.06 5.84
N PHE A 122 -4.67 11.33 5.80
CA PHE A 122 -3.91 10.98 7.00
C PHE A 122 -2.92 12.07 7.46
N LYS A 123 -2.78 13.17 6.69
CA LYS A 123 -1.76 14.21 6.88
C LYS A 123 -0.34 13.63 6.90
N ARG A 124 -0.03 12.74 5.95
CA ARG A 124 1.26 12.04 5.81
C ARG A 124 1.74 12.01 4.37
N ASP A 125 3.04 11.80 4.23
CA ASP A 125 3.66 11.64 2.92
C ASP A 125 3.25 10.35 2.24
N HIS A 126 3.14 10.41 0.91
CA HIS A 126 2.83 9.28 0.05
C HIS A 126 3.83 8.12 0.20
N SER A 127 5.08 8.39 0.58
CA SER A 127 6.08 7.37 0.90
C SER A 127 5.71 6.56 2.14
N SER A 128 5.22 7.23 3.20
CA SER A 128 4.74 6.58 4.42
C SER A 128 3.54 5.67 4.14
N VAL A 129 2.62 6.13 3.27
CA VAL A 129 1.50 5.32 2.80
C VAL A 129 2.01 4.12 1.98
N GLY A 130 3.00 4.33 1.11
CA GLY A 130 3.64 3.25 0.36
C GLY A 130 4.23 2.18 1.25
N SER A 131 4.96 2.55 2.31
CA SER A 131 5.49 1.62 3.31
C SER A 131 4.37 0.87 4.06
N ALA A 132 3.27 1.56 4.41
CA ALA A 132 2.12 0.93 5.05
C ALA A 132 1.45 -0.11 4.12
N CYS A 133 1.25 0.25 2.86
CA CYS A 133 0.68 -0.64 1.84
C CYS A 133 1.60 -1.85 1.58
N ALA A 134 2.91 -1.65 1.51
CA ALA A 134 3.86 -2.74 1.34
C ALA A 134 3.76 -3.80 2.46
N ARG A 135 3.44 -3.37 3.69
CA ARG A 135 3.28 -4.26 4.85
C ARG A 135 1.92 -4.93 4.90
N PHE A 136 0.84 -4.18 4.71
CA PHE A 136 -0.52 -4.64 5.07
C PHE A 136 -1.47 -4.87 3.90
N ALA A 137 -1.20 -4.33 2.70
CA ALA A 137 -2.19 -4.33 1.62
C ALA A 137 -2.61 -5.75 1.18
N ALA A 138 -1.69 -6.71 1.15
CA ALA A 138 -2.02 -8.10 0.81
C ALA A 138 -2.98 -8.73 1.82
N ALA A 139 -2.71 -8.56 3.12
CA ALA A 139 -3.57 -9.08 4.19
C ALA A 139 -4.95 -8.39 4.22
N VAL A 140 -4.98 -7.07 3.98
CA VAL A 140 -6.22 -6.30 3.87
C VAL A 140 -7.05 -6.79 2.68
N ARG A 141 -6.45 -6.95 1.49
CA ARG A 141 -7.14 -7.48 0.30
C ARG A 141 -7.74 -8.85 0.56
N ALA A 142 -6.95 -9.78 1.12
CA ALA A 142 -7.43 -11.11 1.47
C ALA A 142 -8.64 -11.03 2.43
N THR A 143 -8.57 -10.14 3.42
CA THR A 143 -9.67 -9.91 4.36
C THR A 143 -10.94 -9.44 3.65
N ILE A 144 -10.88 -8.36 2.87
CA ILE A 144 -12.08 -7.77 2.27
C ILE A 144 -12.64 -8.54 1.06
N SER A 145 -11.81 -9.35 0.39
CA SER A 145 -12.22 -10.22 -0.71
C SER A 145 -12.89 -11.49 -0.23
N SER A 146 -12.47 -12.05 0.91
CA SER A 146 -13.09 -13.25 1.51
C SER A 146 -14.56 -13.06 1.92
N ALA A 147 -15.03 -11.80 1.99
CA ALA A 147 -16.40 -11.45 2.31
C ALA A 147 -17.30 -11.27 1.07
N GLN A 148 -16.82 -11.58 -0.14
CA GLN A 148 -17.71 -11.75 -1.28
C GLN A 148 -18.50 -13.05 -1.07
N PRO A 149 -19.84 -13.03 -1.14
CA PRO A 149 -20.60 -14.25 -1.10
C PRO A 149 -20.16 -15.08 -2.30
N THR A 150 -19.58 -16.25 -2.04
CA THR A 150 -19.61 -17.34 -3.01
C THR A 150 -21.09 -17.54 -3.30
N SER A 151 -21.56 -17.06 -4.44
CA SER A 151 -22.87 -17.43 -4.95
C SER A 151 -22.84 -18.95 -5.07
N GLU A 152 -23.49 -19.65 -4.14
CA GLU A 152 -23.81 -21.06 -4.32
C GLU A 152 -24.63 -21.17 -5.61
N PRO A 153 -24.24 -21.98 -6.60
CA PRO A 153 -25.14 -22.34 -7.67
C PRO A 153 -26.12 -23.39 -7.14
N ASP A 154 -26.98 -22.99 -6.20
CA ASP A 154 -28.13 -23.79 -5.78
C ASP A 154 -29.37 -23.24 -6.49
N ALA A 155 -29.55 -23.71 -7.72
CA ALA A 155 -30.85 -24.08 -8.26
C ALA A 155 -30.67 -24.58 -9.70
N GLU A 156 -30.79 -25.89 -9.90
CA GLU A 156 -31.85 -26.31 -10.81
C GLU A 156 -32.59 -27.51 -10.19
N THR A 157 -33.87 -27.26 -10.02
CA THR A 157 -34.89 -28.06 -9.35
C THR A 157 -35.49 -29.04 -10.35
N ASP A 158 -35.62 -30.30 -9.94
CA ASP A 158 -36.79 -31.18 -10.16
C ASP A 158 -37.34 -31.35 -11.59
N ALA A 159 -37.13 -32.55 -12.17
CA ALA A 159 -38.12 -33.32 -12.95
C ALA A 159 -37.60 -34.74 -13.24
#